data_AF-A0A1G3XCP3-F1
#
_entry.id   AF-A0A1G3XCP3-F1
#
_cell.length_a   1.000
_cell.length_b   1.000
_cell.length_c   1.000
_cell.angle_alpha   90.00
_cell.angle_beta   90.00
_cell.angle_gamma   90.00
#
_symmetry.space_group_name_H-M   'P 1'
#
loop_
_entity.id
_entity.type
_entity.pdbx_description
1 polymer ?
#
loop_
_entity_poly.entity_id
_entity_poly.type
_entity_poly.pdbx_seq_one_letter_code
_entity_poly.pdbx_strand_id
1 'polypeptide(L)'
;MNFIKSFKNLFSPIVTTIIVIAISAYTLGLSFGGNNIFEQLERFVPIILVIIAVVGMQLSKQSLAAHLILLFTSYLQSGRDLIVAITSFDFQSFSFGVTWTIPLIINAIIFVYLLLYILSFVLDGKAKFRLESGPVVVSAIIAFTFFFFRDGFSVAVLKIVPPMIALMFGSELFAIVLLLAGVADVPFDLLAKLTDGILFEQTFGYYLFAAFALYLIYGAVVGILKHLKS
;
A
#
# COMPACT_ATOMS: atom_id res chain seq x y z
N MET A 1 16.27 -22.42 10.68
CA MET A 1 15.06 -22.57 9.83
C MET A 1 13.76 -22.71 10.65
N ASN A 2 13.77 -23.48 11.76
CA ASN A 2 12.59 -23.65 12.62
C ASN A 2 12.04 -22.34 13.20
N PHE A 3 12.92 -21.41 13.62
CA PHE A 3 12.52 -20.10 14.16
C PHE A 3 11.65 -19.30 13.18
N ILE A 4 12.09 -19.15 11.92
CA ILE A 4 11.34 -18.40 10.90
C ILE A 4 9.99 -19.07 10.64
N LYS A 5 9.96 -20.40 10.52
CA LYS A 5 8.72 -21.16 10.30
C LYS A 5 7.70 -20.97 11.45
N SER A 6 8.17 -20.87 12.69
CA SER A 6 7.33 -20.64 13.87
C SER A 6 7.07 -19.17 14.17
N PHE A 7 7.61 -18.22 13.39
CA PHE A 7 7.57 -16.79 13.74
C PHE A 7 6.14 -16.25 13.88
N LYS A 8 5.21 -16.63 12.99
CA LYS A 8 3.78 -16.28 13.12
C LYS A 8 3.11 -16.77 14.40
N ASN A 9 3.67 -17.81 15.04
CA ASN A 9 3.13 -18.41 16.26
C ASN A 9 3.76 -17.80 17.53
N LEU A 10 4.75 -16.90 17.39
CA LEU A 10 5.36 -16.22 18.54
C LEU A 10 4.37 -15.30 19.26
N PHE A 11 3.41 -14.76 18.52
CA PHE A 11 2.42 -13.83 19.02
C PHE A 11 1.02 -14.44 18.96
N SER A 12 0.19 -14.15 19.96
CA SER A 12 -1.23 -14.49 19.90
C SER A 12 -1.93 -13.67 18.80
N PRO A 13 -3.07 -14.14 18.26
CA PRO A 13 -3.80 -13.40 17.21
C PRO A 13 -4.15 -11.96 17.61
N ILE A 14 -4.46 -11.73 18.89
CA ILE A 14 -4.76 -10.40 19.43
C ILE A 14 -3.52 -9.50 19.37
N VAL A 15 -2.36 -10.02 19.79
CA VAL A 15 -1.09 -9.27 19.75
C VAL A 15 -0.71 -8.97 18.30
N THR A 16 -0.86 -9.91 17.37
CA THR A 16 -0.65 -9.65 15.94
C THR A 16 -1.54 -8.53 15.42
N THR A 17 -2.82 -8.52 15.77
CA THR A 17 -3.74 -7.45 15.38
C THR A 17 -3.32 -6.09 15.95
N ILE A 18 -2.89 -6.03 17.22
CA ILE A 18 -2.37 -4.80 17.82
C ILE A 18 -1.13 -4.31 17.07
N ILE A 19 -0.21 -5.21 16.71
CA ILE A 19 0.99 -4.86 15.94
C ILE A 19 0.62 -4.28 14.57
N VAL A 20 -0.31 -4.91 13.84
CA VAL A 20 -0.79 -4.40 12.54
C VAL A 20 -1.43 -3.01 12.67
N ILE A 21 -2.25 -2.80 13.70
CA ILE A 21 -2.87 -1.48 13.97
C ILE A 21 -1.80 -0.45 14.30
N ALA A 22 -0.81 -0.80 15.14
CA ALA A 22 0.28 0.11 15.52
C ALA A 22 1.14 0.51 14.31
N ILE A 23 1.51 -0.46 13.46
CA ILE A 23 2.22 -0.19 12.20
C ILE A 23 1.40 0.71 11.28
N SER A 24 0.10 0.45 11.17
CA SER A 24 -0.82 1.24 10.35
C SER A 24 -0.94 2.68 10.85
N ALA A 25 -1.10 2.87 12.17
CA ALA A 25 -1.14 4.18 12.80
C ALA A 25 0.19 4.95 12.65
N TYR A 26 1.32 4.25 12.78
CA TYR A 26 2.64 4.83 12.53
C TYR A 26 2.81 5.26 11.06
N THR A 27 2.36 4.43 10.11
CA THR A 27 2.36 4.76 8.66
C THR A 27 1.55 6.02 8.39
N LEU A 28 0.36 6.14 9.00
CA LEU A 28 -0.46 7.35 8.90
C LEU A 28 0.26 8.57 9.47
N GLY A 29 0.94 8.40 10.62
CA GLY A 29 1.76 9.43 11.25
C GLY A 29 2.86 10.00 10.35
N LEU A 30 3.50 9.15 9.54
CA LEU A 30 4.53 9.56 8.59
C LEU A 30 4.00 10.34 7.38
N SER A 31 2.68 10.30 7.18
CA SER A 31 2.03 10.86 5.99
C SER A 31 1.52 12.28 6.18
N PHE A 32 1.63 12.81 7.42
CA PHE A 32 1.30 14.19 7.72
C PHE A 32 2.29 15.16 7.06
N GLY A 33 1.76 16.10 6.29
CA GLY A 33 2.49 17.16 5.62
C GLY A 33 1.70 17.73 4.46
N GLY A 34 2.16 18.85 3.90
CA GLY A 34 1.46 19.58 2.83
C GLY A 34 1.20 21.03 3.23
N ASN A 35 1.27 21.93 2.26
CA ASN A 35 1.19 23.37 2.47
C ASN A 35 -0.27 23.85 2.59
N ASN A 36 -1.19 23.12 1.96
CA ASN A 36 -2.63 23.41 2.00
C ASN A 36 -3.45 22.14 2.29
N ILE A 37 -4.74 22.30 2.55
CA ILE A 37 -5.63 21.19 2.93
C ILE A 37 -5.83 20.18 1.80
N PHE A 38 -5.77 20.59 0.54
CA PHE A 38 -5.95 19.69 -0.59
C PHE A 38 -4.72 18.81 -0.81
N GLU A 39 -3.52 19.36 -0.73
CA GLU A 39 -2.26 18.60 -0.72
C GLU A 39 -2.21 17.61 0.46
N GLN A 40 -2.73 18.01 1.62
CA GLN A 40 -2.85 17.10 2.77
C GLN A 40 -3.80 15.94 2.46
N LEU A 41 -4.99 16.22 1.91
CA LEU A 41 -5.97 15.19 1.55
C LEU A 41 -5.47 14.26 0.43
N GLU A 42 -4.75 14.81 -0.55
CA GLU A 42 -4.10 14.05 -1.63
C GLU A 42 -3.19 12.96 -1.09
N ARG A 43 -2.41 13.27 -0.04
CA ARG A 43 -1.50 12.32 0.62
C ARG A 43 -2.22 11.39 1.59
N PHE A 44 -3.20 11.93 2.33
CA PHE A 44 -3.80 11.25 3.47
C PHE A 44 -4.88 10.25 3.07
N VAL A 45 -5.73 10.59 2.10
CA VAL A 45 -6.89 9.77 1.72
C VAL A 45 -6.49 8.40 1.15
N PRO A 46 -5.52 8.29 0.21
CA PRO A 46 -5.02 7.00 -0.25
C PRO A 46 -4.56 6.09 0.90
N ILE A 47 -3.86 6.67 1.88
CA ILE A 47 -3.25 5.93 2.98
C ILE A 47 -4.30 5.45 3.98
N ILE A 48 -5.33 6.27 4.26
CA ILE A 48 -6.49 5.82 5.03
C ILE A 48 -7.14 4.61 4.37
N LEU A 49 -7.37 4.65 3.05
CA LEU A 49 -8.01 3.54 2.33
C LEU A 49 -7.17 2.26 2.41
N VAL A 50 -5.84 2.37 2.29
CA VAL A 50 -4.92 1.23 2.51
C VAL A 50 -5.05 0.70 3.95
N ILE A 51 -5.07 1.57 4.96
CA ILE A 51 -5.21 1.16 6.37
C ILE A 51 -6.56 0.48 6.62
N ILE A 52 -7.65 1.01 6.06
CA ILE A 52 -8.98 0.38 6.15
C ILE A 52 -8.94 -1.03 5.58
N ALA A 53 -8.31 -1.22 4.41
CA ALA A 53 -8.17 -2.54 3.81
C ALA A 53 -7.31 -3.48 4.66
N VAL A 54 -6.13 -3.03 5.10
CA VAL A 54 -5.20 -3.81 5.94
C VAL A 54 -5.86 -4.25 7.25
N VAL A 55 -6.43 -3.30 8.00
CA VAL A 55 -7.07 -3.58 9.29
C VAL A 55 -8.31 -4.43 9.09
N GLY A 56 -9.13 -4.14 8.08
CA GLY A 56 -10.30 -4.93 7.74
C GLY A 56 -9.96 -6.39 7.41
N MET A 57 -8.89 -6.62 6.63
CA MET A 57 -8.40 -7.97 6.32
C MET A 57 -7.83 -8.68 7.56
N GLN A 58 -7.10 -7.96 8.42
CA GLN A 58 -6.60 -8.50 9.68
C GLN A 58 -7.74 -8.97 10.59
N LEU A 59 -8.79 -8.15 10.73
CA LEU A 59 -9.99 -8.49 11.51
C LEU A 59 -10.79 -9.63 10.88
N SER A 60 -10.73 -9.77 9.55
CA SER A 60 -11.31 -10.88 8.79
C SER A 60 -10.47 -12.17 8.84
N LYS A 61 -9.48 -12.24 9.74
CA LYS A 61 -8.54 -13.37 9.92
C LYS A 61 -7.63 -13.65 8.72
N GLN A 62 -7.51 -12.71 7.79
CA GLN A 62 -6.62 -12.80 6.63
C GLN A 62 -5.27 -12.14 6.92
N SER A 63 -4.62 -12.59 8.01
CA SER A 63 -3.41 -11.96 8.54
C SER A 63 -2.27 -11.87 7.52
N LEU A 64 -2.01 -12.96 6.79
CA LEU A 64 -0.96 -12.97 5.77
C LEU A 64 -1.18 -11.89 4.70
N ALA A 65 -2.42 -11.69 4.27
CA ALA A 65 -2.74 -10.68 3.26
C ALA A 65 -2.54 -9.26 3.79
N ALA A 66 -2.97 -8.98 5.03
CA ALA A 66 -2.74 -7.69 5.68
C ALA A 66 -1.24 -7.34 5.77
N HIS A 67 -0.39 -8.32 6.14
CA HIS A 67 1.06 -8.13 6.22
C HIS A 67 1.71 -7.96 4.85
N LEU A 68 1.26 -8.72 3.85
CA LEU A 68 1.71 -8.56 2.46
C LEU A 68 1.36 -7.16 1.93
N ILE A 69 0.12 -6.71 2.12
CA ILE A 69 -0.33 -5.39 1.68
C ILE A 69 0.52 -4.30 2.35
N LEU A 70 0.67 -4.30 3.68
CA LEU A 70 1.53 -3.34 4.38
C LEU A 70 2.97 -3.33 3.87
N LEU A 71 3.54 -4.52 3.60
CA LEU A 71 4.88 -4.62 3.05
C LEU A 71 4.96 -3.92 1.69
N PHE A 72 4.07 -4.26 0.77
CA PHE A 72 4.12 -3.74 -0.60
C PHE A 72 3.70 -2.27 -0.71
N THR A 73 2.78 -1.79 0.12
CA THR A 73 2.31 -0.40 0.05
C THR A 73 3.21 0.57 0.80
N SER A 74 3.82 0.15 1.91
CA SER A 74 4.37 1.09 2.89
C SER A 74 5.81 0.81 3.30
N TYR A 75 6.28 -0.44 3.25
CA TYR A 75 7.59 -0.81 3.82
C TYR A 75 8.58 -1.43 2.83
N LEU A 76 8.23 -1.60 1.56
CA LEU A 76 9.15 -2.15 0.55
C LEU A 76 10.37 -1.24 0.36
N GLN A 77 10.16 0.08 0.33
CA GLN A 77 11.25 1.07 0.25
C GLN A 77 12.14 1.03 1.50
N SER A 78 11.58 0.77 2.68
CA SER A 78 12.36 0.62 3.92
C SER A 78 13.35 -0.53 3.86
N GLY A 79 13.05 -1.60 3.12
CA GLY A 79 13.99 -2.68 2.86
C GLY A 79 15.19 -2.23 2.02
N ARG A 80 14.94 -1.43 0.98
CA ARG A 80 16.01 -0.80 0.19
C ARG A 80 16.84 0.16 1.04
N ASP A 81 16.19 1.03 1.80
CA ASP A 81 16.87 1.99 2.67
C ASP A 81 17.76 1.29 3.71
N LEU A 82 17.28 0.19 4.28
CA LEU A 82 18.07 -0.66 5.16
C LEU A 82 19.30 -1.24 4.45
N ILE A 83 19.13 -1.83 3.27
CA ILE A 83 20.25 -2.38 2.49
C ILE A 83 21.28 -1.29 2.20
N VAL A 84 20.84 -0.13 1.71
CA VAL A 84 21.73 1.00 1.41
C VAL A 84 22.45 1.44 2.68
N ALA A 85 21.77 1.56 3.82
CA ALA A 85 22.38 1.99 5.08
C ALA A 85 23.43 1.00 5.62
N ILE A 86 23.21 -0.32 5.50
CA ILE A 86 24.20 -1.31 5.92
C ILE A 86 25.38 -1.42 4.95
N THR A 87 25.16 -1.18 3.65
CA THR A 87 26.22 -1.25 2.64
C THR A 87 26.91 0.09 2.38
N SER A 88 26.49 1.19 3.02
CA SER A 88 27.07 2.53 2.79
C SER A 88 28.38 2.75 3.53
N PHE A 89 29.05 1.72 4.03
CA PHE A 89 30.34 1.89 4.70
C PHE A 89 31.40 2.29 3.67
N ASP A 90 31.97 3.48 3.83
CA ASP A 90 33.07 3.96 3.02
C ASP A 90 34.40 3.68 3.74
N PHE A 91 35.26 2.90 3.09
CA PHE A 91 36.58 2.55 3.61
C PHE A 91 37.56 3.74 3.57
N GLN A 92 37.32 4.77 2.75
CA GLN A 92 38.19 5.94 2.67
C GLN A 92 37.97 6.90 3.85
N SER A 93 36.71 7.21 4.16
CA SER A 93 36.34 8.06 5.29
C SER A 93 36.22 7.29 6.61
N PHE A 94 36.28 5.95 6.57
CA PHE A 94 36.03 5.06 7.69
C PHE A 94 34.70 5.36 8.41
N SER A 95 33.67 5.68 7.62
CA SER A 95 32.36 6.10 8.11
C SER A 95 31.24 5.59 7.20
N PHE A 96 30.02 5.53 7.73
CA PHE A 96 28.84 5.24 6.91
C PHE A 96 28.40 6.51 6.17
N GLY A 97 28.18 6.40 4.86
CA GLY A 97 27.62 7.47 4.04
C GLY A 97 26.14 7.77 4.33
N VAL A 98 25.44 6.87 5.01
CA VAL A 98 24.06 7.06 5.48
C VAL A 98 24.03 7.27 7.00
N THR A 99 23.35 8.32 7.44
CA THR A 99 23.09 8.57 8.86
C THR A 99 21.96 7.67 9.36
N TRP A 100 22.24 6.88 10.40
CA TRP A 100 21.25 6.05 11.08
C TRP A 100 20.32 6.88 11.95
N THR A 101 19.19 7.30 11.38
CA THR A 101 18.15 8.05 12.09
C THR A 101 17.14 7.13 12.78
N ILE A 102 16.44 7.64 13.79
CA ILE A 102 15.39 6.88 14.49
C ILE A 102 14.29 6.38 13.52
N PRO A 103 13.76 7.18 12.58
CA PRO A 103 12.79 6.68 11.60
C PRO A 103 13.34 5.55 10.73
N LEU A 104 14.60 5.63 10.29
CA LEU A 104 15.24 4.56 9.51
C LEU A 104 15.30 3.25 10.30
N ILE A 105 15.68 3.32 11.59
CA ILE A 105 15.75 2.15 12.48
C ILE A 105 14.35 1.54 12.67
N ILE A 106 13.34 2.36 12.97
CA ILE A 106 11.97 1.88 13.18
C ILE A 106 11.42 1.23 11.90
N ASN A 107 11.59 1.89 10.75
CA ASN A 107 11.16 1.38 9.45
C ASN A 107 11.86 0.06 9.09
N ALA A 108 13.15 -0.06 9.39
CA ALA A 108 13.90 -1.30 9.22
C ALA A 108 13.37 -2.45 10.10
N ILE A 109 13.07 -2.17 11.37
CA ILE A 109 12.50 -3.17 12.29
C ILE A 109 11.13 -3.65 11.78
N ILE A 110 10.27 -2.72 11.35
CA ILE A 110 8.94 -3.06 10.80
C ILE A 110 9.09 -3.89 9.52
N PHE A 111 9.98 -3.49 8.61
CA PHE A 111 10.26 -4.26 7.40
C PHE A 111 10.70 -5.70 7.71
N VAL A 112 11.66 -5.87 8.63
CA VAL A 112 12.14 -7.20 9.04
C VAL A 112 11.02 -8.02 9.70
N TYR A 113 10.21 -7.39 10.56
CA TYR A 113 9.04 -8.04 11.16
C TYR A 113 8.07 -8.57 10.09
N LEU A 114 7.65 -7.72 9.15
CA LEU A 114 6.72 -8.08 8.08
C LEU A 114 7.30 -9.23 7.23
N LEU A 115 8.58 -9.12 6.86
CA LEU A 115 9.28 -10.13 6.08
C LEU A 115 9.32 -11.48 6.79
N LEU A 116 9.72 -11.52 8.06
CA LEU A 116 9.76 -12.75 8.86
C LEU A 116 8.37 -13.37 9.02
N TYR A 117 7.35 -12.54 9.23
CA TYR A 117 5.97 -13.01 9.34
C TYR A 117 5.50 -13.66 8.04
N ILE A 118 5.71 -13.01 6.90
CA ILE A 118 5.34 -13.54 5.57
C ILE A 118 6.10 -14.83 5.27
N LEU A 119 7.42 -14.84 5.47
CA LEU A 119 8.26 -16.03 5.25
C LEU A 119 7.80 -17.20 6.12
N SER A 120 7.33 -16.96 7.34
CA SER A 120 6.79 -18.03 8.20
C SER A 120 5.58 -18.74 7.61
N PHE A 121 4.72 -18.03 6.88
CA PHE A 121 3.58 -18.62 6.19
C PHE A 121 4.00 -19.40 4.95
N VAL A 122 4.94 -18.86 4.18
CA VAL A 122 5.48 -19.52 2.97
C VAL A 122 6.16 -20.84 3.36
N LEU A 123 7.00 -20.84 4.40
CA LEU A 123 7.72 -22.02 4.88
C LEU A 123 6.84 -23.07 5.56
N ASP A 124 5.63 -22.70 6.02
CA ASP A 124 4.65 -23.65 6.56
C ASP A 124 3.88 -24.38 5.46
N GLY A 125 3.93 -23.91 4.20
CA GLY A 125 3.36 -24.59 3.03
C GLY A 125 1.83 -24.72 3.02
N LYS A 126 1.14 -24.20 4.04
CA LYS A 126 -0.33 -24.24 4.18
C LYS A 126 -1.04 -23.07 3.53
N ALA A 127 -0.31 -22.12 2.96
CA ALA A 127 -0.89 -20.98 2.26
C ALA A 127 -1.55 -21.45 0.96
N LYS A 128 -2.88 -21.43 0.92
CA LYS A 128 -3.66 -21.68 -0.29
C LYS A 128 -4.02 -20.33 -0.90
N PHE A 129 -3.42 -20.01 -2.03
CA PHE A 129 -3.77 -18.84 -2.82
C PHE A 129 -4.73 -19.28 -3.93
N ARG A 130 -5.84 -18.57 -4.10
CA ARG A 130 -6.74 -18.78 -5.23
C ARG A 130 -7.14 -17.43 -5.79
N LEU A 131 -6.77 -17.20 -7.05
CA LEU A 131 -7.35 -16.10 -7.83
C LEU A 131 -8.65 -16.62 -8.42
N GLU A 132 -9.76 -16.21 -7.83
CA GLU A 132 -11.06 -16.46 -8.42
C GLU A 132 -11.28 -15.46 -9.55
N SER A 133 -11.62 -15.95 -10.74
CA SER A 133 -11.95 -15.11 -11.88
C SER A 133 -13.26 -14.39 -11.57
N GLY A 134 -13.19 -13.07 -11.40
CA GLY A 134 -14.35 -12.24 -11.08
C GLY A 134 -14.27 -10.85 -11.71
N PRO A 135 -15.36 -10.07 -11.68
CA PRO A 135 -15.42 -8.72 -12.22
C PRO A 135 -14.30 -7.80 -11.70
N VAL A 136 -13.86 -8.02 -10.46
CA VAL A 136 -12.79 -7.22 -9.83
C VAL A 136 -11.41 -7.49 -10.44
N VAL A 137 -11.14 -8.70 -10.97
CA VAL A 137 -9.91 -9.00 -11.71
C VAL A 137 -9.86 -8.17 -13.00
N VAL A 138 -10.99 -8.04 -13.70
CA VAL A 138 -11.10 -7.18 -14.89
C VAL A 138 -10.85 -5.72 -14.51
N SER A 139 -11.42 -5.24 -13.40
CA SER A 139 -11.16 -3.90 -12.88
C SER A 139 -9.67 -3.70 -12.54
N ALA A 140 -8.99 -4.70 -11.99
CA ALA A 140 -7.56 -4.64 -11.70
C ALA A 140 -6.71 -4.57 -12.98
N ILE A 141 -7.10 -5.27 -14.05
CA ILE A 141 -6.43 -5.17 -15.36
C ILE A 141 -6.63 -3.77 -15.96
N ILE A 142 -7.85 -3.23 -15.92
CA ILE A 142 -8.13 -1.86 -16.41
C ILE A 142 -7.30 -0.84 -15.61
N ALA A 143 -7.27 -0.97 -14.29
CA ALA A 143 -6.46 -0.11 -13.43
C ALA A 143 -4.95 -0.26 -13.70
N PHE A 144 -4.46 -1.48 -13.97
CA PHE A 144 -3.08 -1.71 -14.37
C PHE A 144 -2.75 -0.95 -15.65
N THR A 145 -3.59 -1.09 -16.68
CA THR A 145 -3.41 -0.38 -17.95
C THR A 145 -3.41 1.14 -17.75
N PHE A 146 -4.31 1.65 -16.91
CA PHE A 146 -4.35 3.07 -16.55
C PHE A 146 -3.03 3.53 -15.91
N PHE A 147 -2.56 2.86 -14.86
CA PHE A 147 -1.30 3.23 -14.20
C PHE A 147 -0.07 3.03 -15.08
N PHE A 148 -0.10 2.02 -15.96
CA PHE A 148 1.00 1.78 -16.90
C PHE A 148 1.19 2.96 -17.84
N PHE A 149 0.10 3.50 -18.39
CA PHE A 149 0.17 4.66 -19.28
C PHE A 149 0.40 5.98 -18.53
N ARG A 150 -0.08 6.11 -17.28
CA ARG A 150 0.07 7.34 -16.48
C ARG A 150 1.48 7.47 -15.88
N ASP A 151 1.93 6.44 -15.18
CA ASP A 151 3.06 6.48 -14.26
C ASP A 151 4.19 5.50 -14.65
N GLY A 152 3.98 4.66 -15.67
CA GLY A 152 4.90 3.63 -16.12
C GLY A 152 4.75 2.28 -15.42
N PHE A 153 5.45 1.27 -15.94
CA PHE A 153 5.30 -0.12 -15.51
C PHE A 153 5.54 -0.36 -14.02
N SER A 154 6.63 0.19 -13.47
CA SER A 154 7.00 -0.06 -12.06
C SER A 154 5.93 0.43 -11.09
N VAL A 155 5.38 1.63 -11.33
CA VAL A 155 4.32 2.19 -10.49
C VAL A 155 3.02 1.40 -10.67
N ALA A 156 2.70 0.99 -11.91
CA ALA A 156 1.53 0.16 -12.18
C ALA A 156 1.56 -1.17 -11.43
N VAL A 157 2.72 -1.85 -11.39
CA VAL A 157 2.90 -3.08 -10.61
C VAL A 157 2.68 -2.81 -9.13
N LEU A 158 3.32 -1.78 -8.56
CA LEU A 158 3.20 -1.47 -7.14
C LEU A 158 1.78 -1.08 -6.72
N LYS A 159 1.01 -0.43 -7.60
CA LYS A 159 -0.39 -0.07 -7.32
C LYS A 159 -1.37 -1.25 -7.45
N ILE A 160 -1.03 -2.27 -8.24
CA ILE A 160 -1.93 -3.42 -8.51
C ILE A 160 -1.62 -4.65 -7.65
N VAL A 161 -0.38 -4.83 -7.21
CA VAL A 161 -0.02 -5.94 -6.32
C VAL A 161 -0.89 -6.00 -5.05
N PRO A 162 -1.16 -4.90 -4.32
CA PRO A 162 -1.99 -4.96 -3.12
C PRO A 162 -3.46 -5.38 -3.38
N PRO A 163 -4.19 -4.81 -4.36
CA PRO A 163 -5.49 -5.33 -4.76
C PRO A 163 -5.47 -6.81 -5.17
N MET A 164 -4.45 -7.24 -5.91
CA MET A 164 -4.30 -8.64 -6.33
C MET A 164 -4.09 -9.57 -5.14
N ILE A 165 -3.31 -9.15 -4.12
CA ILE A 165 -3.20 -9.86 -2.85
C ILE A 165 -4.58 -9.98 -2.21
N ALA A 166 -5.38 -8.93 -2.13
CA ALA A 166 -6.72 -9.02 -1.56
C ALA A 166 -7.62 -10.03 -2.31
N LEU A 167 -7.56 -10.05 -3.64
CA LEU A 167 -8.28 -11.03 -4.46
C LEU A 167 -7.80 -12.47 -4.26
N MET A 168 -6.50 -12.69 -4.12
CA MET A 168 -5.92 -14.03 -3.85
C MET A 168 -6.43 -14.66 -2.55
N PHE A 169 -6.97 -13.83 -1.63
CA PHE A 169 -7.55 -14.23 -0.36
C PHE A 169 -9.09 -14.14 -0.36
N GLY A 170 -9.72 -13.92 -1.51
CA GLY A 170 -11.17 -13.88 -1.66
C GLY A 170 -11.85 -12.62 -1.12
N SER A 171 -11.10 -11.53 -0.94
CA SER A 171 -11.62 -10.28 -0.39
C SER A 171 -11.85 -9.22 -1.46
N GLU A 172 -12.92 -9.39 -2.22
CA GLU A 172 -13.33 -8.47 -3.28
C GLU A 172 -13.53 -7.03 -2.78
N LEU A 173 -14.21 -6.83 -1.65
CA LEU A 173 -14.42 -5.51 -1.07
C LEU A 173 -13.10 -4.78 -0.81
N PHE A 174 -12.14 -5.44 -0.15
CA PHE A 174 -10.85 -4.83 0.16
C PHE A 174 -10.00 -4.63 -1.09
N ALA A 175 -10.12 -5.49 -2.10
CA ALA A 175 -9.50 -5.25 -3.40
C ALA A 175 -10.05 -3.98 -4.07
N ILE A 176 -11.37 -3.75 -4.05
CA ILE A 176 -11.98 -2.53 -4.57
C ILE A 176 -11.49 -1.29 -3.79
N VAL A 177 -11.42 -1.37 -2.46
CA VAL A 177 -10.88 -0.29 -1.60
C VAL A 177 -9.43 0.02 -1.94
N LEU A 178 -8.59 -0.98 -2.18
CA LEU A 178 -7.19 -0.80 -2.57
C LEU A 178 -7.05 -0.23 -3.99
N LEU A 179 -7.92 -0.62 -4.92
CA LEU A 179 -7.98 -0.01 -6.25
C LEU A 179 -8.37 1.46 -6.17
N LEU A 180 -9.36 1.79 -5.33
CA LEU A 180 -9.75 3.17 -5.05
C LEU A 180 -8.59 3.96 -4.45
N ALA A 181 -7.84 3.37 -3.51
CA ALA A 181 -6.67 4.01 -2.91
C ALA A 181 -5.63 4.45 -3.96
N GLY A 182 -5.46 3.69 -5.04
CA GLY A 182 -4.49 4.00 -6.10
C GLY A 182 -4.82 5.23 -6.96
N VAL A 183 -6.07 5.72 -6.90
CA VAL A 183 -6.56 6.88 -7.67
C VAL A 183 -7.19 7.97 -6.79
N ALA A 184 -7.30 7.76 -5.48
CA ALA A 184 -7.99 8.66 -4.57
C ALA A 184 -7.27 10.00 -4.36
N ASP A 185 -6.00 10.10 -4.78
CA ASP A 185 -5.21 11.34 -4.83
C ASP A 185 -5.81 12.36 -5.82
N VAL A 186 -6.31 11.89 -6.96
CA VAL A 186 -6.60 12.72 -8.13
C VAL A 186 -7.59 13.87 -7.87
N PRO A 187 -8.73 13.68 -7.18
CA PRO A 187 -9.66 14.77 -6.92
C PRO A 187 -9.03 15.89 -6.09
N PHE A 188 -8.12 15.55 -5.18
CA PHE A 188 -7.47 16.52 -4.31
C PHE A 188 -6.32 17.23 -5.02
N ASP A 189 -5.56 16.51 -5.85
CA ASP A 189 -4.56 17.11 -6.74
C ASP A 189 -5.19 18.13 -7.71
N LEU A 190 -6.36 17.81 -8.29
CA LEU A 190 -7.13 18.75 -9.12
C LEU A 190 -7.52 20.02 -8.35
N LEU A 191 -8.00 19.85 -7.11
CA LEU A 191 -8.39 20.98 -6.27
C LEU A 191 -7.18 21.80 -5.81
N ALA A 192 -6.05 21.15 -5.48
CA ALA A 192 -4.81 21.83 -5.12
C ALA A 192 -4.31 22.69 -6.29
N LYS A 193 -4.19 22.11 -7.49
CA LYS A 193 -3.78 22.86 -8.70
C LYS A 193 -4.75 23.97 -9.07
N LEU A 194 -6.04 23.80 -8.81
CA LEU A 194 -7.04 24.84 -8.99
C LEU A 194 -6.80 26.00 -8.01
N THR A 195 -6.59 25.72 -6.72
CA THR A 195 -6.35 26.76 -5.72
C THR A 195 -5.01 27.45 -5.88
N ASP A 196 -4.01 26.74 -6.40
CA ASP A 196 -2.68 27.28 -6.65
C ASP A 196 -2.59 28.05 -7.98
N GLY A 197 -3.68 28.09 -8.76
CA GLY A 197 -3.78 28.85 -10.01
C GLY A 197 -3.07 28.22 -11.21
N ILE A 198 -2.50 27.03 -11.07
CA ILE A 198 -1.70 26.34 -12.10
C ILE A 198 -2.48 25.26 -12.87
N LEU A 199 -3.79 25.11 -12.60
CA LEU A 199 -4.61 24.08 -13.24
C LEU A 199 -4.64 24.21 -14.76
N PHE A 200 -4.69 25.43 -15.30
CA PHE A 200 -4.76 25.68 -16.74
C PHE A 200 -3.41 25.58 -17.45
N GLU A 201 -2.32 25.42 -16.69
CA GLU A 201 -0.97 25.22 -17.23
C GLU A 201 -0.66 23.73 -17.48
N GLN A 202 -1.57 22.83 -17.09
CA GLN A 202 -1.37 21.39 -17.22
C GLN A 202 -1.52 20.91 -18.67
N THR A 203 -0.81 19.83 -19.00
CA THR A 203 -0.88 19.23 -20.33
C THR A 203 -2.24 18.56 -20.58
N PHE A 204 -2.60 18.35 -21.85
CA PHE A 204 -3.80 17.58 -22.20
C PHE A 204 -3.83 16.18 -21.55
N GLY A 205 -2.66 15.53 -21.46
CA GLY A 205 -2.52 14.23 -20.81
C GLY A 205 -2.99 14.24 -19.35
N TYR A 206 -2.71 15.33 -18.61
CA TYR A 206 -3.19 15.48 -17.24
C TYR A 206 -4.72 15.37 -17.14
N TYR A 207 -5.45 16.16 -17.94
CA TYR A 207 -6.92 16.14 -17.91
C TYR A 207 -7.50 14.80 -18.35
N LEU A 208 -6.89 14.15 -19.34
CA LEU A 208 -7.31 12.83 -19.79
C LEU A 208 -7.18 11.80 -18.65
N PHE A 209 -6.01 11.72 -18.01
CA PHE A 209 -5.80 10.80 -16.90
C PHE A 209 -6.64 11.16 -15.68
N ALA A 210 -6.88 12.44 -15.42
CA ALA A 210 -7.75 12.89 -14.35
C ALA A 210 -9.21 12.43 -14.58
N ALA A 211 -9.74 12.59 -15.80
CA ALA A 211 -11.07 12.11 -16.16
C ALA A 211 -11.21 10.59 -16.03
N PHE A 212 -10.20 9.83 -16.49
CA PHE A 212 -10.17 8.38 -16.33
C PHE A 212 -10.10 7.96 -14.85
N ALA A 213 -9.29 8.64 -14.03
CA ALA A 213 -9.24 8.37 -12.60
C ALA A 213 -10.57 8.64 -11.90
N LEU A 214 -11.26 9.74 -12.24
CA LEU A 214 -12.60 10.04 -11.73
C LEU A 214 -13.61 8.94 -12.12
N TYR A 215 -13.51 8.40 -13.34
CA TYR A 215 -14.32 7.25 -13.76
C TYR A 215 -14.01 5.99 -12.93
N LEU A 216 -12.74 5.69 -12.66
CA LEU A 216 -12.34 4.57 -11.81
C LEU A 216 -12.82 4.75 -10.37
N ILE A 217 -12.75 5.96 -9.82
CA ILE A 217 -13.29 6.31 -8.49
C ILE A 217 -14.79 6.03 -8.47
N TYR A 218 -15.54 6.52 -9.45
CA TYR A 218 -16.98 6.27 -9.55
C TYR A 218 -17.29 4.77 -9.55
N GLY A 219 -16.60 3.99 -10.40
CA GLY A 219 -16.77 2.53 -10.47
C GLY A 219 -16.47 1.84 -9.13
N ALA A 220 -15.39 2.23 -8.46
CA ALA A 220 -15.00 1.67 -7.17
C ALA A 220 -15.99 2.02 -6.06
N VAL A 221 -16.45 3.27 -5.97
CA VAL A 221 -17.47 3.70 -5.00
C VAL A 221 -18.77 2.93 -5.20
N VAL A 222 -19.25 2.80 -6.43
CA VAL A 222 -20.43 1.99 -6.75
C VAL A 222 -20.22 0.52 -6.36
N GLY A 223 -19.04 -0.03 -6.63
CA GLY A 223 -18.67 -1.39 -6.25
C GLY A 223 -18.69 -1.63 -4.74
N ILE A 224 -18.15 -0.70 -3.96
CA ILE A 224 -18.17 -0.71 -2.48
C ILE A 224 -19.62 -0.66 -1.98
N LEU A 225 -20.43 0.28 -2.49
CA LEU A 225 -21.82 0.43 -2.06
C LEU A 225 -22.67 -0.81 -2.36
N LYS A 226 -22.42 -1.51 -3.46
CA LYS A 226 -23.09 -2.78 -3.76
C LYS A 226 -22.70 -3.89 -2.78
N HIS A 227 -21.41 -3.99 -2.45
CA HIS A 227 -20.92 -4.97 -1.48
C HIS A 227 -21.43 -4.71 -0.05
N LEU A 228 -21.57 -3.45 0.36
CA LEU A 228 -22.08 -3.10 1.70
C LEU A 228 -23.59 -3.32 1.86
N LYS A 229 -24.33 -3.44 0.75
CA LYS A 229 -25.78 -3.68 0.74
C LYS A 229 -26.15 -5.15 0.58
N SER A 230 -25.18 -6.01 0.28
CA SER A 230 -25.36 -7.46 0.15
C SER A 230 -25.15 -8.16 1.50
#